data_AF-A0A4Z1HIW2-F1
#
_entry.id   AF-A0A4Z1HIW2-F1
#
_cell.length_a   1.000
_cell.length_b   1.000
_cell.length_c   1.000
_cell.angle_alpha   90.00
_cell.angle_beta   90.00
_cell.angle_gamma   90.00
#
_symmetry.space_group_name_H-M   'P 1'
#
loop_
_entity.id
_entity.type
_entity.pdbx_description
1 polymer ?
#
loop_
_entity_poly.entity_id
_entity_poly.type
_entity_poly.pdbx_seq_one_letter_code
_entity_poly.pdbx_strand_id
1 'polypeptide(L)'
;MSLINYSLKIRFVSLLNSKPRQASINSCKNISNRSKEKTKTRPDQQISNQSEAPSVGNEDPSPANPHKTVHIKPSNLPIISRMFSNTLEEYAAKPLDWGTFVTAMNDAGFTATESGGSAVTFLNTVDGGRIVFHKPHLTAKVEQFMLQAWGKRLGKWFGWTRESFVVT
;
A
#
# COMPACT_ATOMS: atom_id res chain seq x y z
N MET A 1 -13.46 -1.99 29.49
CA MET A 1 -12.43 -1.24 28.74
C MET A 1 -11.16 -2.06 28.67
N SER A 2 -10.70 -2.42 27.47
CA SER A 2 -9.27 -2.51 27.17
C SER A 2 -9.10 -2.60 25.65
N LEU A 3 -8.64 -1.50 25.04
CA LEU A 3 -8.26 -1.45 23.62
C LEU A 3 -6.87 -2.07 23.48
N ILE A 4 -6.77 -3.18 22.74
CA ILE A 4 -5.49 -3.71 22.32
C ILE A 4 -5.08 -2.99 21.03
N ASN A 5 -4.12 -2.08 21.15
CA ASN A 5 -3.50 -1.38 20.05
C ASN A 5 -2.47 -2.30 19.35
N TYR A 6 -2.78 -2.81 18.17
CA TYR A 6 -1.80 -3.50 17.33
C TYR A 6 -1.14 -2.53 16.35
N SER A 7 0.04 -2.02 16.70
CA SER A 7 0.91 -1.27 15.80
C SER A 7 1.82 -2.24 15.04
N LEU A 8 1.47 -2.54 13.78
CA LEU A 8 2.30 -3.40 12.92
C LEU A 8 3.21 -2.55 12.03
N LYS A 9 4.40 -2.23 12.53
CA LYS A 9 5.51 -1.70 11.71
C LYS A 9 6.20 -2.86 11.00
N ILE A 10 5.75 -3.19 9.79
CA ILE A 10 6.46 -4.15 8.94
C ILE A 10 7.67 -3.45 8.29
N ARG A 11 8.86 -3.69 8.84
CA ARG A 11 10.11 -3.57 8.10
C ARG A 11 10.39 -4.91 7.44
N PHE A 12 10.37 -4.96 6.11
CA PHE A 12 10.82 -6.14 5.38
C PHE A 12 12.35 -6.13 5.31
N VAL A 13 12.98 -7.10 5.97
CA VAL A 13 14.41 -7.39 5.89
C VAL A 13 14.64 -8.23 4.63
N SER A 14 15.51 -7.75 3.74
CA SER A 14 16.05 -8.55 2.64
C SER A 14 17.14 -9.45 3.20
N LEU A 15 16.95 -10.77 3.11
CA LEU A 15 18.00 -11.75 3.34
C LEU A 15 17.88 -12.85 2.28
N LEU A 16 18.83 -12.91 1.34
CA LEU A 16 19.79 -14.01 1.20
C LEU A 16 20.51 -13.96 -0.16
N ASN A 17 21.84 -14.09 -0.07
CA ASN A 17 22.81 -14.61 -1.05
C ASN A 17 23.17 -13.79 -2.29
N SER A 18 24.29 -13.07 -2.21
CA SER A 18 25.11 -12.68 -3.36
C SER A 18 26.43 -13.47 -3.34
N LYS A 19 26.73 -14.19 -4.43
CA LYS A 19 28.10 -14.65 -4.75
C LYS A 19 28.79 -13.62 -5.66
N PRO A 20 30.12 -13.48 -5.61
CA PRO A 20 30.84 -12.29 -6.10
C PRO A 20 31.21 -12.38 -7.58
N ARG A 21 31.27 -11.23 -8.27
CA ARG A 21 31.95 -11.08 -9.56
C ARG A 21 32.97 -9.94 -9.48
N GLN A 22 34.11 -10.21 -10.10
CA GLN A 22 35.44 -9.65 -9.84
C GLN A 22 35.64 -8.17 -10.17
N ALA A 23 36.70 -7.66 -9.55
CA ALA A 23 37.18 -6.30 -9.47
C ALA A 23 37.62 -5.67 -10.81
N SER A 24 37.44 -4.36 -10.88
CA SER A 24 38.46 -3.47 -11.46
C SER A 24 38.74 -2.36 -10.46
N ILE A 25 40.00 -2.29 -10.08
CA ILE A 25 40.61 -1.38 -9.12
C ILE A 25 40.84 -0.02 -9.77
N ASN A 26 40.42 1.06 -9.13
CA ASN A 26 41.23 2.27 -9.07
C ASN A 26 40.97 3.05 -7.77
N SER A 27 42.09 3.42 -7.18
CA SER A 27 42.37 3.91 -5.84
C SER A 27 41.86 5.32 -5.58
N CYS A 28 41.29 5.55 -4.39
CA CYS A 28 41.59 6.71 -3.54
C CYS A 28 41.30 6.33 -2.07
N LYS A 29 42.37 6.06 -1.32
CA LYS A 29 42.34 5.97 0.15
C LYS A 29 42.45 7.38 0.71
N ASN A 30 41.52 7.78 1.59
CA ASN A 30 41.96 8.26 2.90
C ASN A 30 40.88 8.06 3.97
N ILE A 31 41.36 7.74 5.16
CA ILE A 31 40.70 7.10 6.29
C ILE A 31 40.27 8.17 7.29
N SER A 32 39.06 8.06 7.86
CA SER A 32 38.92 8.21 9.30
C SER A 32 37.65 7.52 9.81
N ASN A 33 37.88 6.49 10.62
CA ASN A 33 36.89 5.76 11.40
C ASN A 33 36.17 6.71 12.38
N ARG A 34 34.85 6.60 12.54
CA ARG A 34 34.27 6.50 13.90
C ARG A 34 32.85 5.95 13.92
N SER A 35 32.65 5.17 14.96
CA SER A 35 31.51 4.37 15.38
C SER A 35 30.19 5.11 15.59
N LYS A 36 29.13 4.31 15.40
CA LYS A 36 27.77 4.40 15.95
C LYS A 36 27.66 5.20 17.26
N GLU A 37 26.71 6.13 17.33
CA GLU A 37 25.85 6.30 18.51
C GLU A 37 24.52 6.94 18.10
N LYS A 38 23.42 6.36 18.57
CA LYS A 38 22.05 6.72 18.21
C LYS A 38 21.42 7.35 19.44
N THR A 39 21.54 8.66 19.60
CA THR A 39 20.97 9.36 20.74
C THR A 39 19.52 9.73 20.45
N LYS A 40 18.59 9.05 21.13
CA LYS A 40 17.18 9.42 21.20
C LYS A 40 17.02 10.42 22.35
N THR A 41 16.91 11.70 22.05
CA THR A 41 16.59 12.73 23.05
C THR A 41 15.09 13.04 22.95
N ARG A 42 14.31 12.57 23.92
CA ARG A 42 12.91 12.97 24.14
C ARG A 42 12.88 13.83 25.39
N PRO A 43 12.44 15.10 25.34
CA PRO A 43 12.03 15.82 26.53
C PRO A 43 10.59 15.44 26.92
N ASP A 44 10.43 15.12 28.19
CA ASP A 44 9.18 14.98 28.93
C ASP A 44 8.55 16.37 29.15
N GLN A 45 7.25 16.51 28.89
CA GLN A 45 6.43 17.48 29.62
C GLN A 45 5.02 16.89 29.87
N GLN A 46 4.80 16.62 31.14
CA GLN A 46 3.57 16.27 31.83
C GLN A 46 2.77 17.56 32.08
N ILE A 47 1.44 17.56 31.87
CA ILE A 47 0.46 18.32 32.66
C ILE A 47 -0.91 17.62 32.55
N SER A 48 -1.46 17.35 33.73
CA SER A 48 -2.81 16.87 34.04
C SER A 48 -3.82 18.01 33.90
N ASN A 49 -5.06 17.70 33.50
CA ASN A 49 -6.27 17.95 34.31
C ASN A 49 -7.54 17.45 33.61
N GLN A 50 -8.40 16.82 34.42
CA GLN A 50 -9.73 16.29 34.09
C GLN A 50 -10.78 17.42 34.08
N SER A 51 -11.86 17.26 33.31
CA SER A 51 -13.25 17.57 33.71
C SER A 51 -14.27 17.06 32.66
N GLU A 52 -15.48 16.78 33.14
CA GLU A 52 -16.58 15.95 32.59
C GLU A 52 -17.42 16.49 31.39
N ALA A 53 -17.85 15.51 30.57
CA ALA A 53 -19.17 15.29 29.92
C ALA A 53 -19.85 16.37 29.03
N PRO A 54 -20.96 16.02 28.34
CA PRO A 54 -21.03 15.39 27.02
C PRO A 54 -21.53 16.38 25.94
N SER A 55 -21.05 16.27 24.69
CA SER A 55 -21.64 17.02 23.57
C SER A 55 -21.81 16.15 22.33
N VAL A 56 -23.08 15.99 21.98
CA VAL A 56 -23.59 15.52 20.68
C VAL A 56 -23.03 16.44 19.60
N GLY A 57 -22.09 15.93 18.82
CA GLY A 57 -21.59 16.58 17.61
C GLY A 57 -22.34 16.01 16.41
N ASN A 58 -23.21 16.83 15.82
CA ASN A 58 -23.87 16.53 14.56
C ASN A 58 -22.84 16.34 13.45
N GLU A 59 -22.88 15.20 12.77
CA GLU A 59 -22.14 14.93 11.54
C GLU A 59 -22.76 15.80 10.43
N ASP A 60 -22.19 16.98 10.18
CA ASP A 60 -22.50 17.78 8.98
C ASP A 60 -21.88 17.07 7.75
N PRO A 61 -22.64 16.77 6.69
CA PRO A 61 -22.11 16.10 5.52
C PRO A 61 -21.15 17.02 4.76
N SER A 62 -19.86 16.72 4.88
CA SER A 62 -18.81 17.27 4.01
C SER A 62 -19.26 17.22 2.54
N PRO A 63 -19.13 18.31 1.76
CA PRO A 63 -19.52 18.31 0.37
C PRO A 63 -18.70 17.24 -0.37
N ALA A 64 -19.44 16.32 -1.02
CA ALA A 64 -18.88 15.19 -1.74
C ALA A 64 -17.88 15.70 -2.78
N ASN A 65 -16.60 15.46 -2.55
CA ASN A 65 -15.59 15.59 -3.60
C ASN A 65 -16.04 14.68 -4.75
N PRO A 66 -16.04 15.13 -6.02
CA PRO A 66 -16.35 14.25 -7.13
C PRO A 66 -15.34 13.11 -7.13
N HIS A 67 -15.80 11.91 -6.75
CA HIS A 67 -14.96 10.71 -6.72
C HIS A 67 -14.42 10.48 -8.14
N LYS A 68 -13.12 10.19 -8.26
CA LYS A 68 -12.52 9.86 -9.56
C LYS A 68 -13.27 8.69 -10.18
N THR A 69 -13.78 8.85 -11.40
CA THR A 69 -14.50 7.81 -12.15
C THR A 69 -13.50 6.94 -12.91
N VAL A 70 -13.64 5.62 -12.78
CA VAL A 70 -12.80 4.60 -13.39
C VAL A 70 -13.72 3.58 -14.07
N HIS A 71 -13.61 3.49 -15.39
CA HIS A 71 -14.39 2.56 -16.21
C HIS A 71 -13.78 1.15 -16.14
N ILE A 72 -14.60 0.15 -15.82
CA ILE A 72 -14.15 -1.24 -15.64
C ILE A 72 -15.19 -2.19 -16.25
N LYS A 73 -14.73 -3.30 -16.86
CA LYS A 73 -15.63 -4.35 -17.34
C LYS A 73 -16.36 -5.04 -16.18
N PRO A 74 -17.60 -5.51 -16.39
CA PRO A 74 -18.37 -6.20 -15.36
C PRO A 74 -17.62 -7.37 -14.71
N SER A 75 -16.82 -8.11 -15.49
CA SER A 75 -16.03 -9.25 -15.03
C SER A 75 -14.90 -8.89 -14.06
N ASN A 76 -14.39 -7.66 -14.12
CA ASN A 76 -13.23 -7.21 -13.36
C ASN A 76 -13.62 -6.38 -12.13
N LEU A 77 -14.83 -5.83 -12.11
CA LEU A 77 -15.37 -5.12 -10.95
C LEU A 77 -15.25 -5.91 -9.62
N PRO A 78 -15.67 -7.19 -9.51
CA PRO A 78 -15.57 -7.90 -8.24
C PRO A 78 -14.12 -8.10 -7.76
N ILE A 79 -13.16 -8.11 -8.68
CA ILE A 79 -11.73 -8.23 -8.35
C ILE A 79 -11.21 -6.92 -7.76
N ILE A 80 -11.56 -5.78 -8.37
CA ILE A 80 -11.10 -4.47 -7.92
C ILE A 80 -11.79 -4.05 -6.62
N SER A 81 -13.08 -4.35 -6.47
CA SER A 81 -13.85 -4.07 -5.25
C SER A 81 -13.28 -4.76 -4.00
N ARG A 82 -12.60 -5.91 -4.16
CA ARG A 82 -11.91 -6.59 -3.05
C ARG A 82 -10.81 -5.76 -2.40
N MET A 83 -10.27 -4.74 -3.09
CA MET A 83 -9.28 -3.83 -2.49
C MET A 83 -9.89 -2.87 -1.45
N PHE A 84 -11.22 -2.73 -1.45
CA PHE A 84 -11.96 -1.79 -0.61
C PHE A 84 -12.98 -2.48 0.31
N SER A 85 -12.89 -3.80 0.45
CA SER A 85 -13.75 -4.62 1.33
C SER A 85 -13.89 -4.08 2.75
N ASN A 86 -15.13 -4.10 3.25
CA ASN A 86 -15.51 -3.62 4.58
C ASN A 86 -16.14 -4.71 5.45
N THR A 87 -16.48 -5.87 4.89
CA THR A 87 -17.16 -6.96 5.63
C THR A 87 -16.22 -8.13 5.90
N LEU A 88 -16.47 -8.85 7.01
CA LEU A 88 -15.66 -10.01 7.41
C LEU A 88 -15.68 -11.13 6.35
N GLU A 89 -16.80 -11.32 5.67
CA GLU A 89 -16.95 -12.31 4.59
C GLU A 89 -16.05 -11.97 3.40
N GLU A 90 -16.00 -10.69 3.01
CA GLU A 90 -15.10 -10.23 1.96
C GLU A 90 -13.63 -10.36 2.38
N TYR A 91 -13.31 -10.21 3.68
CA TYR A 91 -11.97 -10.46 4.21
C TYR A 91 -11.57 -11.95 4.16
N ALA A 92 -12.53 -12.86 4.29
CA ALA A 92 -12.32 -14.32 4.22
C ALA A 92 -12.29 -14.85 2.78
N ALA A 93 -12.38 -13.98 1.78
CA ALA A 93 -12.46 -14.38 0.39
C ALA A 93 -11.14 -15.03 -0.09
N LYS A 94 -11.25 -16.03 -0.98
CA LYS A 94 -10.10 -16.82 -1.46
C LYS A 94 -8.98 -15.94 -2.06
N PRO A 95 -7.70 -16.34 -1.92
CA PRO A 95 -6.58 -15.63 -2.54
C PRO A 95 -6.79 -15.42 -4.03
N LEU A 96 -6.44 -14.24 -4.52
CA LEU A 96 -6.60 -13.84 -5.92
C LEU A 96 -5.36 -14.24 -6.72
N ASP A 97 -5.51 -14.65 -7.97
CA ASP A 97 -4.34 -14.86 -8.83
C ASP A 97 -3.68 -13.53 -9.23
N TRP A 98 -2.34 -13.47 -9.22
CA TRP A 98 -1.60 -12.27 -9.61
C TRP A 98 -1.92 -11.82 -11.04
N GLY A 99 -2.05 -12.75 -11.99
CA GLY A 99 -2.40 -12.43 -13.36
C GLY A 99 -3.79 -11.79 -13.46
N THR A 100 -4.75 -12.33 -12.71
CA THR A 100 -6.11 -11.76 -12.61
C THR A 100 -6.08 -10.33 -12.05
N PHE A 101 -5.26 -10.08 -11.02
CA PHE A 101 -5.06 -8.73 -10.49
C PHE A 101 -4.49 -7.77 -11.55
N VAL A 102 -3.46 -8.19 -12.27
CA VAL A 102 -2.84 -7.37 -13.33
C VAL A 102 -3.85 -7.05 -14.44
N THR A 103 -4.62 -8.05 -14.89
CA THR A 103 -5.68 -7.84 -15.90
C THR A 103 -6.72 -6.83 -15.43
N ALA A 104 -7.16 -6.92 -14.18
CA ALA A 104 -8.14 -5.99 -13.64
C ALA A 104 -7.59 -4.56 -13.49
N MET A 105 -6.32 -4.42 -13.08
CA MET A 105 -5.65 -3.11 -13.05
C MET A 105 -5.47 -2.52 -14.46
N ASN A 106 -5.13 -3.35 -15.45
CA ASN A 106 -5.02 -2.89 -16.83
C ASN A 106 -6.36 -2.39 -17.38
N ASP A 107 -7.43 -3.13 -17.11
CA ASP A 107 -8.79 -2.74 -17.48
C ASP A 107 -9.22 -1.43 -16.81
N ALA A 108 -8.73 -1.16 -15.61
CA ALA A 108 -8.94 0.07 -14.86
C ALA A 108 -8.01 1.23 -15.26
N GLY A 109 -7.36 1.14 -16.43
CA GLY A 109 -6.55 2.24 -17.00
C GLY A 109 -5.08 2.26 -16.56
N PHE A 110 -4.55 1.13 -16.05
CA PHE A 110 -3.11 1.00 -15.83
C PHE A 110 -2.41 0.22 -16.95
N THR A 111 -1.09 0.35 -17.02
CA THR A 111 -0.22 -0.53 -17.79
C THR A 111 0.86 -1.07 -16.85
N ALA A 112 0.92 -2.40 -16.75
CA ALA A 112 1.91 -3.10 -15.93
C ALA A 112 3.22 -3.33 -16.69
N THR A 113 4.35 -3.05 -16.04
CA THR A 113 5.70 -3.31 -16.58
C THR A 113 6.60 -3.85 -15.47
N GLU A 114 7.35 -4.91 -15.75
CA GLU A 114 8.34 -5.43 -14.82
C GLU A 114 9.47 -4.41 -14.64
N SER A 115 9.75 -4.06 -13.38
CA SER A 115 10.76 -3.05 -13.02
C SER A 115 12.00 -3.65 -12.34
N GLY A 116 12.16 -4.96 -12.45
CA GLY A 116 13.25 -5.74 -11.85
C GLY A 116 12.82 -6.57 -10.64
N GLY A 117 13.36 -7.79 -10.53
CA GLY A 117 12.99 -8.74 -9.48
C GLY A 117 11.49 -9.07 -9.52
N SER A 118 10.82 -9.03 -8.36
CA SER A 118 9.36 -9.20 -8.27
C SER A 118 8.59 -7.88 -8.32
N ALA A 119 9.23 -6.74 -8.58
CA ALA A 119 8.57 -5.45 -8.61
C ALA A 119 7.91 -5.19 -9.97
N VAL A 120 6.61 -4.88 -9.95
CA VAL A 120 5.84 -4.50 -11.13
C VAL A 120 5.35 -3.06 -10.95
N THR A 121 5.70 -2.22 -11.91
CA THR A 121 5.25 -0.83 -12.00
C THR A 121 3.95 -0.79 -12.79
N PHE A 122 2.94 -0.14 -12.23
CA PHE A 122 1.68 0.18 -12.87
C PHE A 122 1.67 1.67 -13.19
N LEU A 123 1.72 2.02 -14.47
CA LEU A 123 1.58 3.38 -14.98
C LEU A 123 0.11 3.66 -15.28
N ASN A 124 -0.48 4.70 -14.71
CA ASN A 124 -1.85 5.09 -15.05
C ASN A 124 -1.82 5.84 -16.39
N THR A 125 -2.54 5.34 -17.38
CA THR A 125 -2.56 5.90 -18.75
C THR A 125 -3.60 6.99 -18.94
N VAL A 126 -4.51 7.16 -17.98
CA VAL A 126 -5.59 8.15 -18.02
C VAL A 126 -5.14 9.47 -17.41
N ASP A 127 -4.70 9.43 -16.15
CA ASP A 127 -4.38 10.62 -15.35
C ASP A 127 -2.86 10.80 -15.13
N GLY A 128 -2.05 9.85 -15.60
CA GLY A 128 -0.63 9.79 -15.30
C GLY A 128 -0.33 9.35 -13.86
N GLY A 129 0.96 9.34 -13.51
CA GLY A 129 1.44 8.81 -12.23
C GLY A 129 1.64 7.29 -12.27
N ARG A 130 2.35 6.77 -11.27
CA ARG A 130 2.71 5.34 -11.20
C ARG A 130 2.68 4.80 -9.79
N ILE A 131 2.46 3.50 -9.66
CA ILE A 131 2.55 2.78 -8.40
C ILE A 131 3.26 1.46 -8.61
N VAL A 132 4.06 1.05 -7.62
CA VAL A 132 4.79 -0.21 -7.65
C VAL A 132 4.21 -1.17 -6.63
N PHE A 133 3.87 -2.36 -7.10
CA PHE A 133 3.49 -3.50 -6.28
C PHE A 133 4.45 -4.66 -6.52
N HIS A 134 4.73 -5.42 -5.47
CA HIS A 134 5.56 -6.61 -5.58
C HIS A 134 4.66 -7.82 -5.85
N LYS A 135 4.96 -8.53 -6.93
CA LYS A 135 4.38 -9.84 -7.23
C LYS A 135 4.63 -10.78 -6.05
N PRO A 136 3.61 -11.47 -5.53
CA PRO A 136 3.78 -12.49 -4.51
C PRO A 136 4.78 -13.54 -4.98
N HIS A 137 5.90 -13.65 -4.28
CA HIS A 137 6.92 -14.65 -4.57
C HIS A 137 6.45 -16.00 -4.01
N LEU A 138 6.77 -17.10 -4.70
CA LEU A 138 6.41 -18.50 -4.38
C LEU A 138 5.01 -18.96 -4.83
N THR A 139 3.93 -18.27 -4.51
CA THR A 139 2.56 -18.76 -4.80
C THR A 139 1.87 -18.09 -5.97
N ALA A 140 2.35 -16.92 -6.42
CA ALA A 140 1.64 -16.05 -7.38
C ALA A 140 0.19 -15.73 -6.98
N LYS A 141 -0.15 -15.92 -5.70
CA LYS A 141 -1.45 -15.60 -5.11
C LYS A 141 -1.35 -14.34 -4.27
N VAL A 142 -2.28 -13.42 -4.50
CA VAL A 142 -2.45 -12.19 -3.75
C VAL A 142 -3.44 -12.46 -2.63
N GLU A 143 -2.94 -12.39 -1.41
CA GLU A 143 -3.76 -12.50 -0.21
C GLU A 143 -4.61 -11.25 0.01
N GLN A 144 -5.76 -11.42 0.67
CA GLN A 144 -6.73 -10.34 0.87
C GLN A 144 -6.13 -9.14 1.64
N PHE A 145 -5.25 -9.38 2.61
CA PHE A 145 -4.57 -8.30 3.33
C PHE A 145 -3.63 -7.46 2.41
N MET A 146 -3.04 -8.09 1.39
CA MET A 146 -2.19 -7.38 0.41
C MET A 146 -3.05 -6.49 -0.48
N LEU A 147 -4.19 -7.02 -0.97
CA LEU A 147 -5.15 -6.26 -1.76
C LEU A 147 -5.64 -5.00 -1.03
N GLN A 148 -5.95 -5.14 0.27
CA GLN A 148 -6.37 -4.01 1.11
C GLN A 148 -5.26 -2.96 1.30
N ALA A 149 -4.02 -3.42 1.51
CA ALA A 149 -2.88 -2.51 1.58
C ALA A 149 -2.66 -1.75 0.26
N TRP A 150 -2.91 -2.41 -0.87
CA TRP A 150 -2.82 -1.79 -2.20
C TRP A 150 -3.99 -0.83 -2.46
N GLY A 151 -5.22 -1.19 -2.09
CA GLY A 151 -6.39 -0.32 -2.15
C GLY A 151 -6.19 0.99 -1.40
N LYS A 152 -5.64 0.93 -0.17
CA LYS A 152 -5.27 2.13 0.59
C LYS A 152 -4.26 3.02 -0.13
N ARG A 153 -3.27 2.42 -0.82
CA ARG A 153 -2.30 3.18 -1.61
C ARG A 153 -2.95 3.80 -2.85
N LEU A 154 -3.86 3.09 -3.51
CA LEU A 154 -4.62 3.61 -4.64
C LEU A 154 -5.53 4.77 -4.23
N GLY A 155 -6.21 4.65 -3.09
CA GLY A 155 -6.97 5.76 -2.50
C GLY A 155 -6.09 6.97 -2.20
N LYS A 156 -4.92 6.77 -1.58
CA LYS A 156 -4.01 7.87 -1.26
C LYS A 156 -3.45 8.59 -2.49
N TRP A 157 -3.02 7.85 -3.52
CA TRP A 157 -2.27 8.43 -4.63
C TRP A 157 -3.12 8.74 -5.86
N PHE A 158 -4.27 8.09 -6.02
CA PHE A 158 -5.15 8.25 -7.18
C PHE A 158 -6.58 8.63 -6.78
N GLY A 159 -6.89 8.76 -5.49
CA GLY A 159 -8.23 9.12 -5.02
C GLY A 159 -9.27 8.01 -5.24
N TRP A 160 -8.83 6.76 -5.44
CA TRP A 160 -9.74 5.64 -5.68
C TRP A 160 -10.47 5.23 -4.41
N THR A 161 -11.79 5.10 -4.51
CA THR A 161 -12.66 4.54 -3.48
C THR A 161 -13.56 3.46 -4.10
N ARG A 162 -14.43 2.84 -3.31
CA ARG A 162 -15.38 1.82 -3.85
C ARG A 162 -16.31 2.44 -4.91
N GLU A 163 -16.65 3.70 -4.73
CA GLU A 163 -17.55 4.50 -5.56
C GLU A 163 -16.88 5.01 -6.85
N SER A 164 -15.56 4.84 -6.97
CA SER A 164 -14.82 5.23 -8.17
C SER A 164 -15.18 4.39 -9.40
N PHE A 165 -15.66 3.16 -9.22
CA PHE A 165 -15.74 2.19 -10.33
C PHE A 165 -17.11 2.16 -10.98
N VAL A 166 -17.15 2.39 -12.29
CA VAL A 166 -18.36 2.36 -13.11
C VAL A 166 -18.22 1.25 -14.16
N VAL A 167 -19.26 0.44 -14.30
CA VAL A 167 -19.30 -0.64 -15.28
C VAL A 167 -19.47 -0.06 -16.69
N THR A 168 -18.65 -0.54 -17.62
CA THR A 168 -18.70 -0.17 -19.05
C THR A 168 -19.12 -1.35 -19.91
#